data_AF-A0A0Q4BCY7-F1
#
_entry.id   AF-A0A0Q4BCY7-F1
#
_cell.length_a   1.000
_cell.length_b   1.000
_cell.length_c   1.000
_cell.angle_alpha   90.00
_cell.angle_beta   90.00
_cell.angle_gamma   90.00
#
_symmetry.space_group_name_H-M   'P 1'
#
loop_
_entity.id
_entity.type
_entity.pdbx_description
1 polymer ?
#
loop_
_entity_poly.entity_id
_entity_poly.type
_entity_poly.pdbx_seq_one_letter_code
_entity_poly.pdbx_strand_id
1 'polypeptide(L)' 'MPAHGEAVLKMAALTPLMALRLSGSYLRMKRQARRARRKFYRELASTGMSPRDADRLADEYASAASLRTVLRTFGRWNG' A
#
# COMPACT_ATOMS: atom_id res chain seq x y z
N MET A 1 1.09 36.83 21.10
CA MET A 1 1.54 35.62 20.35
C MET A 1 0.35 34.88 19.71
N PRO A 2 -0.31 35.41 18.68
CA PRO A 2 -1.47 34.77 18.04
C PRO A 2 -1.11 33.74 16.95
N ALA A 3 0.10 33.78 16.40
CA ALA A 3 0.51 32.97 15.24
C ALA A 3 0.48 31.44 15.48
N HIS A 4 0.70 30.99 16.71
CA HIS A 4 0.71 29.56 17.03
C HIS A 4 -0.69 28.94 17.09
N GLY A 5 -1.69 29.69 17.60
CA GLY A 5 -3.07 29.19 17.69
C GLY A 5 -3.71 29.01 16.31
N GLU A 6 -3.47 29.95 15.39
CA GLU A 6 -4.00 29.88 14.02
C GLU A 6 -3.37 28.74 13.21
N ALA A 7 -2.07 28.48 13.41
CA ALA A 7 -1.38 27.35 12.78
C ALA A 7 -1.94 26.00 13.27
N VAL A 8 -2.19 25.85 14.57
CA VAL A 8 -2.77 24.61 15.14
C VAL A 8 -4.20 24.38 14.63
N LEU A 9 -5.01 25.43 14.53
CA LEU A 9 -6.36 25.37 13.97
C LEU A 9 -6.36 24.96 12.49
N LYS A 10 -5.46 25.52 11.67
CA LYS A 10 -5.30 25.14 10.27
C LYS A 10 -4.85 23.68 10.12
N MET A 11 -3.92 23.22 10.95
CA MET A 11 -3.47 21.82 10.96
C MET A 11 -4.61 20.89 11.35
N ALA A 12 -5.35 21.20 12.43
CA ALA A 12 -6.48 20.42 12.89
C ALA A 12 -7.59 20.27 11.83
N ALA A 13 -7.82 21.33 11.03
CA ALA A 13 -8.77 21.29 9.92
C ALA A 13 -8.31 20.39 8.75
N LEU A 14 -7.00 20.23 8.54
CA LEU A 14 -6.43 19.42 7.47
C LEU A 14 -6.24 17.93 7.86
N THR A 15 -6.13 17.64 9.15
CA THR A 15 -5.92 16.28 9.68
C THR A 15 -6.94 15.24 9.15
N PRO A 16 -8.26 15.51 9.13
CA PRO A 16 -9.24 14.54 8.64
C PRO A 16 -9.05 14.23 7.16
N LEU A 17 -8.76 15.25 6.35
CA LEU A 17 -8.54 15.09 4.91
C LEU A 17 -7.28 14.24 4.64
N MET A 18 -6.21 14.47 5.40
CA MET A 18 -4.99 13.66 5.33
C MET A 18 -5.24 12.22 5.75
N ALA A 19 -5.97 11.99 6.84
CA ALA A 19 -6.32 10.64 7.29
C ALA A 19 -7.11 9.86 6.23
N LEU A 20 -8.07 10.51 5.56
CA LEU A 20 -8.84 9.91 4.47
C LEU A 20 -7.96 9.56 3.26
N ARG A 21 -7.05 10.47 2.87
CA ARG A 21 -6.11 10.22 1.75
C ARG A 21 -5.14 9.08 2.05
N LEU A 22 -4.61 9.01 3.26
CA LEU A 22 -3.74 7.91 3.71
C LEU A 22 -4.51 6.59 3.72
N SER A 23 -5.72 6.58 4.28
CA SER A 23 -6.58 5.39 4.30
C SER A 23 -6.91 4.90 2.88
N GLY A 24 -7.29 5.81 1.98
CA GLY A 24 -7.57 5.49 0.58
C GLY A 24 -6.34 4.94 -0.15
N SER A 25 -5.16 5.52 0.09
CA SER A 25 -3.89 5.06 -0.50
C SER A 25 -3.51 3.67 0.01
N TYR A 26 -3.64 3.43 1.30
CA TYR A 26 -3.43 2.12 1.92
C TYR A 26 -4.37 1.06 1.34
N LEU A 27 -5.66 1.36 1.23
CA LEU A 27 -6.65 0.44 0.64
C LEU A 27 -6.34 0.14 -0.83
N ARG A 28 -5.90 1.14 -1.60
CA ARG A 28 -5.49 0.95 -2.99
C ARG A 28 -4.29 0.03 -3.10
N MET A 29 -3.28 0.24 -2.25
CA MET A 29 -2.10 -0.63 -2.17
C MET A 29 -2.50 -2.07 -1.80
N LYS A 30 -3.34 -2.25 -0.77
CA LYS A 30 -3.85 -3.56 -0.35
C LYS A 30 -4.59 -4.28 -1.49
N ARG A 31 -5.40 -3.55 -2.26
CA ARG A 31 -6.10 -4.08 -3.45
C ARG A 31 -5.10 -4.48 -4.55
N GLN A 32 -4.07 -3.68 -4.81
CA GLN A 32 -3.04 -3.99 -5.80
C GLN A 32 -2.22 -5.23 -5.42
N ALA A 33 -1.75 -5.32 -4.16
CA ALA A 33 -1.02 -6.48 -3.66
C ALA A 33 -1.84 -7.78 -3.78
N ARG A 34 -3.13 -7.74 -3.41
CA ARG A 34 -4.04 -8.89 -3.57
C ARG A 34 -4.24 -9.31 -5.02
N ARG A 35 -4.32 -8.34 -5.95
CA ARG A 35 -4.44 -8.63 -7.39
C ARG A 35 -3.14 -9.28 -7.92
N ALA A 36 -1.99 -8.75 -7.53
CA ALA A 36 -0.68 -9.29 -7.89
C ALA A 36 -0.51 -10.73 -7.36
N ARG A 37 -0.81 -10.98 -6.08
CA ARG A 37 -0.83 -12.32 -5.48
C ARG A 37 -1.67 -13.29 -6.31
N ARG A 38 -2.93 -12.92 -6.61
CA ARG A 38 -3.85 -13.78 -7.35
C ARG A 38 -3.37 -14.10 -8.75
N LYS A 39 -2.78 -13.13 -9.46
CA LYS A 39 -2.24 -13.34 -10.80
C LYS A 39 -1.06 -14.32 -10.74
N PHE A 40 -0.12 -14.06 -9.84
CA PHE A 40 1.08 -14.89 -9.67
C PHE A 40 0.73 -16.32 -9.25
N TYR A 41 -0.17 -16.49 -8.27
CA TYR A 41 -0.68 -17.80 -7.87
C TYR A 41 -1.29 -18.57 -9.05
N ARG A 42 -2.12 -17.91 -9.87
CA ARG A 42 -2.76 -18.54 -11.04
C ARG A 42 -1.72 -18.97 -12.06
N GLU A 43 -0.70 -18.16 -12.30
CA GLU A 43 0.41 -18.51 -13.19
C GLU A 43 1.16 -19.74 -12.65
N LEU A 44 1.54 -19.76 -11.37
CA LEU A 44 2.18 -20.92 -10.75
C LEU A 44 1.33 -22.19 -10.80
N ALA A 45 0.05 -22.08 -10.48
CA ALA A 45 -0.88 -23.22 -10.56
C ALA A 45 -1.02 -23.73 -12.00
N SER A 46 -1.03 -22.83 -12.99
CA SER A 46 -1.09 -23.22 -14.41
C SER A 46 0.17 -23.95 -14.89
N THR A 47 1.31 -23.73 -14.23
CA THR A 47 2.56 -24.49 -14.48
C THR A 47 2.61 -25.84 -13.77
N GLY A 48 1.55 -26.24 -13.07
CA GLY A 48 1.48 -27.52 -12.35
C GLY A 48 2.11 -27.50 -10.96
N MET A 49 2.44 -26.31 -10.43
CA MET A 49 2.97 -26.19 -9.07
C MET A 49 1.92 -26.60 -8.03
N SER A 50 2.37 -27.24 -6.94
CA SER A 50 1.48 -27.62 -5.85
C SER A 50 0.77 -26.39 -5.28
N PRO A 51 -0.53 -26.48 -4.89
CA PRO A 51 -1.24 -25.34 -4.34
C PRO A 51 -0.58 -24.72 -3.10
N ARG A 52 0.09 -25.54 -2.28
CA ARG A 52 0.79 -25.07 -1.07
C ARG A 52 2.02 -24.23 -1.41
N ASP A 53 2.85 -24.70 -2.34
CA ASP A 53 4.06 -23.99 -2.74
C ASP A 53 3.71 -22.72 -3.53
N ALA A 54 2.70 -22.81 -4.40
CA ALA A 54 2.18 -21.67 -5.13
C ALA A 54 1.63 -20.59 -4.21
N ASP A 55 0.93 -20.97 -3.13
CA ASP A 55 0.38 -20.01 -2.16
C ASP A 55 1.48 -19.30 -1.38
N ARG A 56 2.47 -20.07 -0.89
CA ARG A 56 3.63 -19.52 -0.17
C ARG A 56 4.42 -18.53 -1.03
N LEU A 57 4.76 -18.90 -2.26
CA LEU A 57 5.51 -18.03 -3.17
C LEU A 57 4.69 -16.80 -3.57
N ALA A 58 3.38 -16.94 -3.75
CA ALA A 58 2.51 -15.81 -4.05
C ALA A 58 2.43 -14.82 -2.88
N ASP A 59 2.48 -15.30 -1.64
CA ASP A 59 2.54 -14.44 -0.46
C ASP A 59 3.86 -13.70 -0.31
N GLU A 60 4.98 -14.39 -0.52
CA GLU A 60 6.30 -13.76 -0.54
C GLU A 60 6.39 -12.70 -1.64
N TYR A 61 5.91 -13.00 -2.85
CA TYR A 61 5.86 -12.05 -3.96
C TYR A 61 4.99 -10.83 -3.64
N ALA A 62 3.79 -11.05 -3.07
CA ALA A 62 2.89 -9.97 -2.70
C ALA A 62 3.48 -9.06 -1.62
N SER A 63 4.22 -9.65 -0.67
CA SER A 63 4.93 -8.90 0.37
C SER A 63 5.99 -7.96 -0.25
N ALA A 64 6.82 -8.48 -1.16
CA ALA A 64 7.85 -7.70 -1.85
C ALA A 64 7.25 -6.60 -2.76
N ALA A 65 6.17 -6.91 -3.48
CA ALA A 65 5.46 -5.94 -4.31
C ALA A 65 4.83 -4.81 -3.48
N SER A 66 4.28 -5.13 -2.30
CA SER A 66 3.74 -4.13 -1.38
C SER A 66 4.86 -3.21 -0.85
N LEU A 67 6.01 -3.76 -0.45
CA LEU A 67 7.16 -3.00 0.04
C LEU A 67 7.70 -2.04 -1.03
N ARG A 68 7.84 -2.52 -2.27
CA ARG A 68 8.24 -1.69 -3.41
C ARG A 68 7.26 -0.54 -3.65
N THR A 69 5.96 -0.79 -3.51
CA THR A 69 4.92 0.25 -3.66
C THR A 69 5.03 1.31 -2.57
N VAL A 70 5.27 0.89 -1.33
CA VAL A 70 5.52 1.80 -0.19
C VAL A 70 6.74 2.69 -0.48
N LEU A 71 7.89 2.08 -0.79
CA LEU A 71 9.13 2.81 -1.09
C LEU A 71 8.97 3.81 -2.24
N ARG A 72 8.30 3.42 -3.32
CA ARG A 72 8.02 4.31 -4.46
C ARG A 72 7.10 5.47 -4.08
N THR A 73 6.16 5.25 -3.16
CA THR A 73 5.26 6.30 -2.68
C THR A 73 6.01 7.31 -1.82
N PHE A 74 6.89 6.84 -0.93
CA PHE A 74 7.77 7.71 -0.15
C PHE A 74 8.77 8.49 -1.01
N GLY A 75 9.40 7.84 -2.00
CA GLY A 75 10.32 8.51 -2.92
C GLY A 75 9.67 9.62 -3.75
N ARG A 76 8.38 9.49 -4.09
CA ARG A 76 7.59 10.54 -4.76
C ARG A 76 7.20 11.72 -3.84
N TRP A 77 7.31 11.56 -2.52
CA TRP A 77 6.92 12.59 -1.56
C TRP A 77 8.09 13.50 -1.18
N ASN A 78 9.32 13.03 -1.36
CA ASN A 78 10.57 13.77 -1.13
C ASN A 78 11.10 14.49 -2.39
N GLY A 79 10.29 14.61 -3.46
CA GLY A 79 10.66 15.24 -4.72
C GLY A 79 9.61 16.23 -5.20
#